data_AF-A0AA39KUL2-F1
#
_entry.id   AF-A0AA39KUL2-F1
#
_cell.length_a   1.000
_cell.length_b   1.000
_cell.length_c   1.000
_cell.angle_alpha   90.00
_cell.angle_beta   90.00
_cell.angle_gamma   90.00
#
_symmetry.space_group_name_H-M   'P 1'
#
loop_
_entity.id
_entity.type
_entity.pdbx_description
1 polymer ?
#
loop_
_entity_poly.entity_id
_entity_poly.type
_entity_poly.pdbx_seq_one_letter_code
_entity_poly.pdbx_strand_id
1 'polypeptide(L)'
;MRYSCGGNDHPDPKMFAQVYRLATSFSLIRPPRGCNVSGTNLLRSLVEAKEVLTISNKASRDSWIRSIDDMLESNEPILANSSADADHDYNEAVTSDAVQSYIAGYIVRKLKKILKCSNCLQCIQMSGEAGKQLQRNDVICKMDLYGGLLFASDELFSLTKQLERCVLRAISRNLTNLDTISEIAVELKKEVIMKVGCFEHQNKLTLKIIDIYVVMRAHFLAKSENKRYDEAKIRTKRKKNAKLLS
;
A
#
# COMPACT_ATOMS: atom_id res chain seq x y z
N MET A 1 -30.21 1.77 29.45
CA MET A 1 -29.28 1.20 30.46
C MET A 1 -29.86 1.17 31.86
N ARG A 2 -30.53 2.22 32.38
CA ARG A 2 -31.18 2.17 33.71
C ARG A 2 -32.24 1.05 33.83
N TYR A 3 -33.02 0.85 32.78
CA TYR A 3 -34.00 -0.25 32.70
C TYR A 3 -33.39 -1.66 32.48
N SER A 4 -32.08 -1.77 32.23
CA SER A 4 -31.45 -3.06 31.88
C SER A 4 -31.01 -3.86 33.10
N CYS A 5 -31.03 -3.26 34.30
CA CYS A 5 -30.57 -3.85 35.55
C CYS A 5 -31.67 -3.97 36.62
N GLY A 6 -32.93 -4.12 36.21
CA GLY A 6 -34.03 -4.57 37.08
C GLY A 6 -34.15 -3.89 38.45
N GLY A 7 -34.00 -2.56 38.52
CA GLY A 7 -34.15 -1.78 39.76
C GLY A 7 -32.86 -1.17 40.32
N ASN A 8 -31.71 -1.36 39.69
CA ASN A 8 -30.48 -0.67 40.10
C ASN A 8 -30.30 0.68 39.37
N ASP A 9 -30.85 1.75 39.96
CA ASP A 9 -30.79 3.11 39.41
C ASP A 9 -29.41 3.79 39.52
N HIS A 10 -28.46 3.18 40.24
CA HIS A 10 -27.08 3.64 40.40
C HIS A 10 -26.07 2.53 40.09
N PRO A 11 -25.89 2.15 38.80
CA PRO A 11 -24.90 1.15 38.44
C PRO A 11 -23.48 1.65 38.74
N ASP A 12 -22.70 0.84 39.46
CA ASP A 12 -21.24 1.02 39.63
C ASP A 12 -20.59 1.24 38.25
N PRO A 13 -19.65 2.19 38.08
CA PRO A 13 -18.87 2.37 36.86
C PRO A 13 -18.40 1.07 36.18
N LYS A 14 -18.04 0.04 36.95
CA LYS A 14 -17.68 -1.29 36.41
C LYS A 14 -18.87 -1.99 35.74
N MET A 15 -20.03 -1.99 36.39
CA MET A 15 -21.27 -2.55 35.85
C MET A 15 -21.76 -1.76 34.64
N PHE A 16 -21.65 -0.43 34.67
CA PHE A 16 -21.98 0.43 33.53
C PHE A 16 -21.11 0.09 32.31
N ALA A 17 -19.79 -0.03 32.49
CA ALA A 17 -18.89 -0.40 31.41
C ALA A 17 -19.20 -1.79 30.84
N GLN A 18 -19.57 -2.75 31.69
CA GLN A 18 -19.90 -4.11 31.29
C GLN A 18 -21.23 -4.16 30.51
N VAL A 19 -22.27 -3.47 30.98
CA VAL A 19 -23.56 -3.36 30.27
C VAL A 19 -23.41 -2.59 28.96
N TYR A 20 -22.58 -1.53 28.93
CA TYR A 20 -22.28 -0.80 27.71
C TYR A 20 -21.60 -1.69 26.67
N ARG A 21 -20.55 -2.44 27.05
CA ARG A 21 -19.88 -3.41 26.16
C ARG A 21 -20.84 -4.48 25.65
N LEU A 22 -21.71 -5.00 26.53
CA LEU A 22 -22.71 -5.98 26.13
C LEU A 22 -23.71 -5.37 25.16
N ALA A 23 -24.23 -4.17 25.41
CA ALA A 23 -25.20 -3.50 24.54
C ALA A 23 -24.63 -3.12 23.17
N THR A 24 -23.37 -2.67 23.10
CA THR A 24 -22.70 -2.35 21.84
C THR A 24 -22.32 -3.59 21.03
N SER A 25 -22.12 -4.73 21.69
CA SER A 25 -21.89 -6.02 21.02
C SER A 25 -23.20 -6.69 20.60
N PHE A 26 -24.27 -6.53 21.37
CA PHE A 26 -25.56 -7.18 21.14
C PHE A 26 -26.24 -6.74 19.83
N SER A 27 -26.01 -5.50 19.40
CA SER A 27 -26.47 -4.99 18.10
C SER A 27 -25.77 -5.66 16.91
N LEU A 28 -24.55 -6.18 17.10
CA LEU A 28 -23.77 -6.89 16.07
C LEU A 28 -24.08 -8.40 16.04
N ILE A 29 -24.73 -8.93 17.08
CA ILE A 29 -25.03 -10.36 17.25
C ILE A 29 -26.47 -10.69 16.83
N ARG A 30 -27.26 -9.70 16.39
CA ARG A 30 -28.58 -9.98 15.80
C ARG A 30 -28.43 -10.33 14.31
N PRO A 31 -28.73 -11.57 13.90
CA PRO A 31 -28.78 -11.89 12.48
C PRO A 31 -29.87 -11.04 11.79
N PRO A 32 -29.66 -10.59 10.54
CA PRO A 32 -30.70 -9.98 9.74
C PRO A 32 -31.94 -10.89 9.67
N ARG A 33 -33.14 -10.30 9.64
CA ARG A 33 -34.39 -11.07 9.50
C ARG A 33 -34.30 -11.96 8.25
N GLY A 34 -34.43 -13.28 8.42
CA GLY A 34 -34.32 -14.28 7.34
C GLY A 34 -32.97 -15.01 7.26
N CYS A 35 -32.00 -14.72 8.12
CA CYS A 35 -30.73 -15.43 8.16
C CYS A 35 -30.83 -16.73 9.01
N ASN A 36 -30.24 -17.80 8.50
CA ASN A 36 -30.22 -19.16 9.06
C ASN A 36 -29.04 -19.42 10.02
N VAL A 37 -28.23 -18.42 10.32
CA VAL A 37 -27.06 -18.53 11.22
C VAL A 37 -27.46 -18.11 12.63
N SER A 38 -27.42 -19.04 13.59
CA SER A 38 -27.82 -18.80 14.98
C SER A 38 -26.63 -18.45 15.90
N GLY A 39 -26.87 -17.53 16.84
CA GLY A 39 -26.08 -17.22 18.05
C GLY A 39 -24.58 -17.48 17.99
N THR A 40 -24.15 -18.64 18.50
CA THR A 40 -22.74 -19.02 18.64
C THR A 40 -22.00 -19.12 17.31
N ASN A 41 -22.69 -19.50 16.23
CA ASN A 41 -22.10 -19.60 14.90
C ASN A 41 -21.88 -18.22 14.28
N LEU A 42 -22.74 -17.23 14.57
CA LEU A 42 -22.53 -15.84 14.14
C LEU A 42 -21.29 -15.23 14.82
N LEU A 43 -21.16 -15.43 16.14
CA LEU A 43 -19.98 -14.99 16.88
C LEU A 43 -18.70 -15.69 16.41
N ARG A 44 -18.78 -17.00 16.19
CA ARG A 44 -17.68 -17.77 15.63
C ARG A 44 -17.30 -17.25 14.25
N SER A 45 -18.25 -17.03 13.34
CA SER A 45 -17.98 -16.45 12.03
C SER A 45 -17.39 -15.03 12.10
N LEU A 46 -17.78 -14.20 13.06
CA LEU A 46 -17.19 -12.86 13.24
C LEU A 46 -15.75 -12.92 13.76
N VAL A 47 -15.44 -13.87 14.65
CA VAL A 47 -14.10 -14.08 15.20
C VAL A 47 -13.19 -14.76 14.18
N GLU A 48 -13.67 -15.83 13.55
CA GLU A 48 -12.97 -16.58 12.50
C GLU A 48 -12.79 -15.74 11.24
N ALA A 49 -13.70 -14.82 10.89
CA ALA A 49 -13.50 -13.94 9.74
C ALA A 49 -12.21 -13.14 9.87
N LYS A 50 -11.86 -12.68 11.08
CA LYS A 50 -10.58 -11.99 11.30
C LYS A 50 -9.39 -12.94 11.10
N GLU A 51 -9.46 -14.16 11.60
CA GLU A 51 -8.39 -15.16 11.47
C GLU A 51 -8.23 -15.64 10.02
N VAL A 52 -9.33 -15.92 9.33
CA VAL A 52 -9.38 -16.28 7.90
C VAL A 52 -8.84 -15.15 7.03
N LEU A 53 -9.23 -13.89 7.29
CA LEU A 53 -8.66 -12.73 6.60
C LEU A 53 -7.16 -12.60 6.87
N THR A 54 -6.70 -12.91 8.08
CA THR A 54 -5.26 -12.80 8.43
C THR A 54 -4.43 -13.91 7.79
N ILE A 55 -4.92 -15.16 7.80
CA ILE A 55 -4.27 -16.33 7.17
C ILE A 55 -4.26 -16.17 5.65
N SER A 56 -5.40 -15.79 5.05
CA SER A 56 -5.51 -15.52 3.61
C SER A 56 -4.55 -14.42 3.16
N ASN A 57 -4.46 -13.32 3.92
CA ASN A 57 -3.54 -12.22 3.60
C ASN A 57 -2.07 -12.63 3.71
N LYS A 58 -1.70 -13.46 4.68
CA LYS A 58 -0.32 -13.97 4.82
C LYS A 58 0.04 -14.91 3.67
N ALA A 59 -0.82 -15.87 3.35
CA ALA A 59 -0.61 -16.80 2.25
C ALA A 59 -0.52 -16.07 0.89
N SER A 60 -1.38 -15.07 0.67
CA SER A 60 -1.35 -14.22 -0.53
C SER A 60 -0.05 -13.41 -0.64
N ARG A 61 0.40 -12.81 0.47
CA ARG A 61 1.68 -12.08 0.51
C ARG A 61 2.88 -12.98 0.27
N ASP A 62 2.90 -14.18 0.84
CA ASP A 62 4.00 -15.13 0.63
C ASP A 62 4.02 -15.64 -0.81
N SER A 63 2.85 -15.88 -1.41
CA SER A 63 2.72 -16.24 -2.84
C SER A 63 3.24 -15.13 -3.75
N TRP A 64 2.92 -13.87 -3.44
CA TRP A 64 3.40 -12.69 -4.16
C TRP A 64 4.93 -12.58 -4.11
N ILE A 65 5.52 -12.71 -2.91
CA ILE A 65 6.97 -12.61 -2.73
C ILE A 65 7.69 -13.68 -3.54
N ARG A 66 7.22 -14.94 -3.49
CA ARG A 66 7.77 -16.03 -4.29
C ARG A 66 7.70 -15.74 -5.78
N SER A 67 6.55 -15.27 -6.26
CA SER A 67 6.40 -14.95 -7.68
C SER A 67 7.35 -13.87 -8.19
N ILE A 68 7.79 -12.94 -7.34
CA ILE A 68 8.81 -11.95 -7.72
C ILE A 68 10.20 -12.55 -7.63
N ASP A 69 10.47 -13.37 -6.61
CA ASP A 69 11.76 -14.04 -6.44
C ASP A 69 12.07 -14.91 -7.68
N ASP A 70 11.11 -15.74 -8.11
CA ASP A 70 11.22 -16.57 -9.31
C ASP A 70 11.49 -15.73 -10.58
N MET A 71 10.87 -14.54 -10.67
CA MET A 71 11.06 -13.60 -11.77
C MET A 71 12.45 -12.96 -11.74
N LEU A 72 13.02 -12.70 -10.56
CA LEU A 72 14.37 -12.16 -10.44
C LEU A 72 15.45 -13.21 -10.76
N GLU A 73 15.15 -14.50 -10.59
CA GLU A 73 16.03 -15.60 -11.02
C GLU A 73 15.96 -15.85 -12.53
N SER A 74 14.75 -15.78 -13.09
CA SER A 74 14.50 -15.89 -14.52
C SER A 74 14.88 -14.58 -15.23
N ASN A 75 16.15 -14.40 -15.59
CA ASN A 75 16.67 -13.19 -16.28
C ASN A 75 16.00 -12.87 -17.64
N GLU A 76 14.94 -13.56 -18.06
CA GLU A 76 14.24 -13.32 -19.32
C GLU A 76 12.85 -12.71 -19.07
N PRO A 77 12.52 -11.59 -19.76
CA PRO A 77 11.16 -11.07 -19.71
C PRO A 77 10.23 -12.10 -20.36
N ILE A 78 9.05 -12.31 -19.78
CA ILE A 78 8.03 -13.13 -20.44
C ILE A 78 7.59 -12.32 -21.68
N LEU A 79 8.07 -12.74 -22.86
CA LEU A 79 7.65 -12.22 -24.16
C LEU A 79 6.14 -12.45 -24.31
N ALA A 80 5.34 -11.52 -23.78
CA ALA A 80 3.99 -11.33 -24.27
C ALA A 80 4.17 -10.77 -25.68
N ASN A 81 3.78 -11.53 -26.70
CA ASN A 81 3.73 -11.11 -28.10
C ASN A 81 3.17 -9.68 -28.18
N SER A 82 4.05 -8.69 -28.29
CA SER A 82 3.67 -7.32 -28.54
C SER A 82 3.35 -7.25 -30.02
N SER A 83 2.07 -7.44 -30.35
CA SER A 83 1.52 -6.77 -31.52
C SER A 83 1.95 -5.31 -31.43
N ALA A 84 2.49 -4.81 -32.54
CA ALA A 84 2.92 -3.43 -32.69
C ALA A 84 1.74 -2.48 -32.52
N ASP A 85 1.34 -2.20 -31.28
CA ASP A 85 0.64 -0.97 -30.92
C ASP A 85 1.69 0.00 -30.40
N ALA A 86 2.38 0.62 -31.35
CA ALA A 86 2.86 1.97 -31.17
C ALA A 86 1.65 2.90 -31.22
N ASP A 87 0.70 2.72 -30.29
CA ASP A 87 -0.35 3.71 -30.07
C ASP A 87 0.21 4.72 -29.07
N HIS A 88 0.16 5.98 -29.46
CA HIS A 88 0.80 7.06 -28.73
C HIS A 88 0.19 7.19 -27.32
N ASP A 89 0.92 6.71 -26.32
CA ASP A 89 0.53 6.76 -24.90
C ASP A 89 0.64 8.19 -24.34
N TYR A 90 -0.20 9.10 -24.84
CA TYR A 90 -0.28 10.49 -24.39
C TYR A 90 -0.96 10.63 -23.01
N ASN A 91 -1.27 9.52 -22.32
CA ASN A 91 -2.00 9.52 -21.04
C ASN A 91 -1.31 8.70 -19.93
N GLU A 92 -0.02 8.37 -20.05
CA GLU A 92 0.70 7.79 -18.92
C GLU A 92 0.88 8.88 -17.84
N ALA A 93 0.17 8.74 -16.71
CA ALA A 93 0.25 9.69 -15.61
C ALA A 93 1.67 9.68 -15.00
N VAL A 94 2.54 10.60 -15.40
CA VAL A 94 3.96 10.58 -14.98
C VAL A 94 4.14 11.18 -13.58
N THR A 95 4.71 10.39 -12.66
CA THR A 95 5.20 10.89 -11.37
C THR A 95 6.49 11.69 -11.58
N SER A 96 6.54 12.93 -11.10
CA SER A 96 7.70 13.81 -11.31
C SER A 96 8.97 13.29 -10.64
N ASP A 97 10.12 13.57 -11.24
CA ASP A 97 11.43 13.11 -10.75
C ASP A 97 11.74 13.62 -9.33
N ALA A 98 11.23 14.79 -8.97
CA ALA A 98 11.32 15.32 -7.61
C ALA A 98 10.54 14.47 -6.59
N VAL A 99 9.30 14.08 -6.92
CA VAL A 99 8.50 13.20 -6.06
C VAL A 99 9.14 11.83 -5.98
N GLN A 100 9.61 11.31 -7.12
CA GLN A 100 10.23 10.00 -7.18
C GLN A 100 11.55 9.94 -6.39
N SER A 101 12.34 11.01 -6.43
CA SER A 101 13.57 11.10 -5.66
C SER A 101 13.29 11.13 -4.15
N TYR A 102 12.20 11.77 -3.73
CA TYR A 102 11.76 11.79 -2.34
C TYR A 102 11.33 10.39 -1.89
N ILE A 103 10.56 9.69 -2.73
CA ILE A 103 10.15 8.31 -2.48
C ILE A 103 11.38 7.38 -2.36
N ALA A 104 12.35 7.52 -3.26
CA ALA A 104 13.59 6.75 -3.22
C ALA A 104 14.36 7.00 -1.89
N GLY A 105 14.47 8.25 -1.46
CA GLY A 105 15.06 8.60 -0.16
C GLY A 105 14.31 8.01 1.05
N TYR A 106 12.98 7.96 0.99
CA TYR A 106 12.17 7.26 2.00
C TYR A 106 12.47 5.75 2.04
N ILE A 107 12.66 5.12 0.88
CA ILE A 107 13.01 3.70 0.78
C ILE A 107 14.39 3.44 1.40
N VAL A 108 15.39 4.29 1.11
CA VAL A 108 16.70 4.25 1.79
C VAL A 108 16.53 4.28 3.30
N ARG A 109 15.72 5.21 3.82
CA ARG A 109 15.46 5.33 5.26
C ARG A 109 14.87 4.05 5.85
N LYS A 110 13.94 3.40 5.14
CA LYS A 110 13.32 2.16 5.59
C LYS A 110 14.32 0.99 5.56
N LEU A 111 15.09 0.88 4.48
CA LEU A 111 16.09 -0.17 4.29
C LEU A 111 17.25 -0.06 5.29
N LYS A 112 17.72 1.14 5.60
CA LYS A 112 18.78 1.38 6.60
C LYS A 112 18.49 0.79 7.97
N LYS A 113 17.21 0.67 8.35
CA LYS A 113 16.81 0.07 9.63
C LYS A 113 16.89 -1.47 9.64
N ILE A 114 16.98 -2.09 8.47
CA ILE A 114 16.82 -3.53 8.28
C ILE A 114 18.13 -4.15 7.76
N LEU A 115 18.85 -3.43 6.90
CA LEU A 115 20.08 -3.89 6.28
C LEU A 115 21.26 -3.79 7.25
N LYS A 116 22.04 -4.88 7.31
CA LYS A 116 23.30 -4.96 8.07
C LYS A 116 24.54 -4.95 7.17
N CYS A 117 24.39 -5.31 5.89
CA CYS A 117 25.49 -5.35 4.93
C CYS A 117 25.89 -3.93 4.51
N SER A 118 27.14 -3.53 4.79
CA SER A 118 27.71 -2.23 4.42
C SER A 118 27.74 -2.00 2.91
N ASN A 119 28.11 -3.03 2.13
CA ASN A 119 28.15 -2.94 0.66
C ASN A 119 26.74 -2.66 0.10
N CYS A 120 25.71 -3.34 0.61
CA CYS A 120 24.32 -3.05 0.22
C CYS A 120 23.89 -1.63 0.59
N LEU A 121 24.32 -1.11 1.75
CA LEU A 121 24.02 0.26 2.17
C LEU A 121 24.64 1.28 1.22
N GLN A 122 25.85 1.02 0.72
CA GLN A 122 26.51 1.86 -0.28
C GLN A 122 25.81 1.78 -1.65
N CYS A 123 25.30 0.61 -2.04
CA CYS A 123 24.57 0.44 -3.30
C CYS A 123 23.22 1.19 -3.34
N ILE A 124 22.62 1.53 -2.19
CA ILE A 124 21.29 2.17 -2.14
C ILE A 124 21.34 3.67 -1.85
N GLN A 125 22.46 4.18 -1.34
CA GLN A 125 22.56 5.54 -0.84
C GLN A 125 23.81 6.22 -1.37
N MET A 126 23.65 7.47 -1.79
CA MET A 126 24.77 8.39 -2.08
C MET A 126 25.02 9.35 -0.91
N SER A 127 26.14 10.07 -0.96
CA SER A 127 26.45 11.11 0.01
C SER A 127 25.47 12.28 -0.09
N GLY A 128 25.34 13.07 0.99
CA GLY A 128 24.47 14.23 1.01
C GLY A 128 24.91 15.31 0.02
N GLU A 129 26.22 15.47 -0.14
CA GLU A 129 26.85 16.43 -1.05
C GLU A 129 26.56 16.06 -2.50
N ALA A 130 26.74 14.79 -2.87
CA ALA A 130 26.43 14.29 -4.20
C ALA A 130 24.93 14.39 -4.50
N GLY A 131 24.08 14.03 -3.53
CA GLY A 131 22.63 14.13 -3.68
C GLY A 131 22.15 15.55 -3.94
N LYS A 132 22.71 16.55 -3.26
CA LYS A 132 22.34 17.97 -3.43
C LYS A 132 22.71 18.56 -4.79
N GLN A 133 23.63 17.95 -5.52
CA GLN A 133 24.06 18.42 -6.84
C GLN A 133 23.14 17.93 -7.98
N LEU A 134 22.25 16.97 -7.70
CA LEU A 134 21.38 16.40 -8.72
C LEU A 134 20.09 17.20 -8.88
N GLN A 135 19.77 17.59 -10.12
CA GLN A 135 18.56 18.35 -10.45
C GLN A 135 17.27 17.68 -9.96
N ARG A 136 17.19 16.34 -9.99
CA ARG A 136 16.04 15.57 -9.49
C ARG A 136 15.77 15.80 -7.98
N ASN A 137 16.75 16.32 -7.25
CA ASN A 137 16.66 16.61 -5.83
C ASN A 137 16.44 18.09 -5.50
N ASP A 138 16.32 18.99 -6.48
CA ASP A 138 16.24 20.44 -6.24
C ASP A 138 15.12 20.83 -5.27
N VAL A 139 13.92 20.27 -5.49
CA VAL A 139 12.76 20.52 -4.62
C VAL A 139 12.99 19.96 -3.22
N ILE A 140 13.59 18.78 -3.13
CA ILE A 140 13.87 18.09 -1.86
C ILE A 140 14.90 18.88 -1.06
N CYS A 141 15.94 19.39 -1.71
CA CYS A 141 16.98 20.19 -1.08
C CYS A 141 16.41 21.48 -0.49
N LYS A 142 15.46 22.12 -1.18
CA LYS A 142 14.75 23.29 -0.65
C LYS A 142 13.88 22.97 0.57
N MET A 143 13.43 21.71 0.70
CA MET A 143 12.62 21.24 1.82
C MET A 143 13.46 20.66 2.98
N ASP A 144 14.77 20.46 2.80
CA ASP A 144 15.67 19.86 3.80
C ASP A 144 16.13 20.84 4.87
N LEU A 145 15.17 21.47 5.55
CA LEU A 145 15.41 22.47 6.59
C LEU A 145 16.20 21.92 7.79
N TYR A 146 16.20 20.60 7.99
CA TYR A 146 16.79 19.94 9.16
C TYR A 146 17.95 18.98 8.82
N GLY A 147 18.39 18.93 7.56
CA GLY A 147 19.50 18.06 7.14
C GLY A 147 19.23 16.56 7.33
N GLY A 148 17.95 16.16 7.36
CA GLY A 148 17.54 14.80 7.69
C GLY A 148 17.25 13.94 6.47
N LEU A 149 17.14 14.53 5.29
CA LEU A 149 16.79 13.82 4.06
C LEU A 149 17.94 12.90 3.61
N LEU A 150 17.54 11.74 3.08
CA LEU A 150 18.47 10.75 2.54
C LEU A 150 18.33 10.74 1.02
N PHE A 151 19.46 10.62 0.34
CA PHE A 151 19.52 10.61 -1.12
C PHE A 151 19.82 9.19 -1.60
N ALA A 152 18.92 8.66 -2.43
CA ALA A 152 19.10 7.35 -3.06
C ALA A 152 20.20 7.39 -4.11
N SER A 153 20.91 6.28 -4.28
CA SER A 153 21.81 6.04 -5.42
C SER A 153 21.06 6.11 -6.76
N ASP A 154 21.80 6.24 -7.86
CA ASP A 154 21.22 6.26 -9.21
C ASP A 154 20.52 4.94 -9.56
N GLU A 155 21.08 3.81 -9.12
CA GLU A 155 20.51 2.49 -9.34
C GLU A 155 19.19 2.33 -8.57
N LEU A 156 19.15 2.74 -7.30
CA LEU A 156 17.89 2.69 -6.53
C LEU A 156 16.86 3.65 -7.13
N PHE A 157 17.24 4.87 -7.49
CA PHE A 157 16.33 5.83 -8.12
C PHE A 157 15.74 5.24 -9.41
N SER A 158 16.59 4.68 -10.28
CA SER A 158 16.18 4.08 -11.56
C SER A 158 15.25 2.89 -11.37
N LEU A 159 15.56 1.99 -10.43
CA LEU A 159 14.66 0.90 -10.06
C LEU A 159 13.31 1.45 -9.59
N THR A 160 13.28 2.44 -8.69
CA THR A 160 12.00 2.97 -8.20
C THR A 160 11.18 3.62 -9.32
N LYS A 161 11.82 4.29 -10.30
CA LYS A 161 11.14 4.80 -11.51
C LYS A 161 10.53 3.66 -12.32
N GLN A 162 11.28 2.58 -12.50
CA GLN A 162 10.79 1.40 -13.20
C GLN A 162 9.55 0.82 -12.51
N LEU A 163 9.61 0.65 -11.18
CA LEU A 163 8.47 0.18 -10.39
C LEU A 163 7.27 1.13 -10.50
N GLU A 164 7.50 2.43 -10.53
CA GLU A 164 6.42 3.41 -10.69
C GLU A 164 5.69 3.24 -12.03
N ARG A 165 6.40 3.05 -13.14
CA ARG A 165 5.78 2.78 -14.44
C ARG A 165 4.96 1.49 -14.43
N CYS A 166 5.46 0.43 -13.79
CA CYS A 166 4.69 -0.81 -13.64
C CYS A 166 3.41 -0.59 -12.83
N VAL A 167 3.50 0.18 -11.74
CA VAL A 167 2.34 0.54 -10.90
C VAL A 167 1.33 1.34 -11.70
N LEU A 168 1.77 2.36 -12.43
CA LEU A 168 0.90 3.20 -13.24
C LEU A 168 0.22 2.41 -14.35
N ARG A 169 0.94 1.59 -15.11
CA ARG A 169 0.34 0.73 -16.15
C ARG A 169 -0.68 -0.26 -15.61
N ALA A 170 -0.45 -0.83 -14.44
CA ALA A 170 -1.43 -1.70 -13.80
C ALA A 170 -2.74 -0.95 -13.51
N ILE A 171 -2.64 0.24 -12.92
CA ILE A 171 -3.80 1.05 -12.50
C ILE A 171 -4.48 1.76 -13.69
N SER A 172 -3.75 2.08 -14.74
CA SER A 172 -4.33 2.67 -15.96
C SER A 172 -5.25 1.69 -16.67
N ARG A 173 -4.96 0.38 -16.59
CA ARG A 173 -5.79 -0.66 -17.23
C ARG A 173 -7.03 -1.00 -16.42
N ASN A 174 -6.91 -1.00 -15.09
CA ASN A 174 -8.03 -1.27 -14.20
C ASN A 174 -8.07 -0.28 -13.03
N LEU A 175 -9.26 0.24 -12.73
CA LEU A 175 -9.49 1.01 -11.50
C LEU A 175 -9.00 0.20 -10.30
N THR A 176 -8.40 0.89 -9.32
CA THR A 176 -7.87 0.26 -8.10
C THR A 176 -8.89 -0.68 -7.47
N ASN A 177 -8.59 -1.97 -7.47
CA ASN A 177 -9.45 -3.06 -7.03
C ASN A 177 -8.67 -4.07 -6.16
N LEU A 178 -9.30 -5.19 -5.78
CA LEU A 178 -8.68 -6.23 -4.95
C LEU A 178 -7.47 -6.91 -5.61
N ASP A 179 -7.39 -6.90 -6.93
CA ASP A 179 -6.37 -7.55 -7.75
C ASP A 179 -5.23 -6.60 -8.16
N THR A 180 -5.28 -5.32 -7.79
CA THR A 180 -4.27 -4.30 -8.16
C THR A 180 -2.83 -4.79 -7.89
N ILE A 181 -2.59 -5.48 -6.76
CA ILE A 181 -1.25 -6.02 -6.46
C ILE A 181 -0.87 -7.07 -7.50
N SER A 182 -1.75 -8.04 -7.77
CA SER A 182 -1.54 -9.09 -8.76
C SER A 182 -1.27 -8.51 -10.16
N GLU A 183 -1.99 -7.47 -10.56
CA GLU A 183 -1.78 -6.75 -11.81
C GLU A 183 -0.40 -6.09 -11.87
N ILE A 184 0.09 -5.54 -10.76
CA ILE A 184 1.46 -5.02 -10.67
C ILE A 184 2.49 -6.13 -10.88
N ALA A 185 2.27 -7.37 -10.40
CA ALA A 185 3.18 -8.49 -10.71
C ALA A 185 3.20 -8.79 -12.19
N VAL A 186 2.03 -8.77 -12.84
CA VAL A 186 1.94 -9.01 -14.29
C VAL A 186 2.75 -7.97 -15.06
N GLU A 187 2.69 -6.69 -14.66
CA GLU A 187 3.51 -5.65 -15.29
C GLU A 187 5.01 -5.80 -14.97
N LEU A 188 5.37 -6.20 -13.75
CA LEU A 188 6.76 -6.46 -13.38
C LEU A 188 7.37 -7.59 -14.22
N LYS A 189 6.62 -8.66 -14.48
CA LYS A 189 7.08 -9.82 -15.28
C LYS A 189 7.31 -9.51 -16.76
N LYS A 190 6.77 -8.41 -17.26
CA LYS A 190 6.97 -7.95 -18.64
C LYS A 190 8.27 -7.17 -18.82
N GLU A 191 8.91 -6.77 -17.73
CA GLU A 191 10.13 -5.97 -17.79
C GLU A 191 11.35 -6.71 -17.24
N VAL A 192 12.52 -6.40 -17.80
CA VAL A 192 13.79 -6.76 -17.18
C VAL A 192 14.03 -5.80 -16.02
N ILE A 193 13.91 -6.31 -14.80
CA ILE A 193 14.04 -5.49 -13.59
C ILE A 193 15.51 -5.19 -13.29
N MET A 194 15.81 -3.90 -13.09
CA MET A 194 17.12 -3.48 -12.61
C MET A 194 17.39 -4.05 -11.22
N LYS A 195 18.53 -4.72 -11.06
CA LYS A 195 18.91 -5.35 -9.80
C LYS A 195 19.83 -4.44 -8.98
N VAL A 196 19.49 -4.24 -7.71
CA VAL A 196 20.22 -3.37 -6.77
C VAL A 196 20.78 -4.19 -5.61
N GLY A 197 22.07 -4.01 -5.33
CA GLY A 197 22.76 -4.60 -4.17
C GLY A 197 24.15 -5.11 -4.51
N CYS A 198 24.88 -5.55 -3.48
CA CYS A 198 26.17 -6.20 -3.69
C CYS A 198 25.99 -7.60 -4.29
N PHE A 199 27.06 -8.16 -4.85
CA PHE A 199 27.07 -9.46 -5.52
C PHE A 199 26.30 -10.56 -4.77
N GLU A 200 26.53 -10.70 -3.46
CA GLU A 200 25.88 -11.73 -2.63
C GLU A 200 24.39 -11.51 -2.34
N HIS A 201 23.93 -10.26 -2.35
CA HIS A 201 22.61 -9.88 -1.82
C HIS A 201 21.71 -9.22 -2.86
N GLN A 202 22.17 -9.07 -4.10
CA GLN A 202 21.52 -8.28 -5.13
C GLN A 202 20.06 -8.70 -5.37
N ASN A 203 19.77 -10.00 -5.56
CA ASN A 203 18.39 -10.47 -5.75
C ASN A 203 17.52 -10.22 -4.50
N LYS A 204 18.02 -10.63 -3.32
CA LYS A 204 17.31 -10.49 -2.04
C LYS A 204 17.00 -9.03 -1.70
N LEU A 205 17.93 -8.12 -1.97
CA LEU A 205 17.75 -6.69 -1.75
C LEU A 205 16.76 -6.10 -2.76
N THR A 206 16.87 -6.47 -4.04
CA THR A 206 15.94 -6.04 -5.10
C THR A 206 14.52 -6.47 -4.77
N LEU A 207 14.30 -7.73 -4.43
CA LEU A 207 13.01 -8.24 -3.97
C LEU A 207 12.48 -7.42 -2.79
N LYS A 208 13.35 -7.09 -1.83
CA LYS A 208 12.96 -6.31 -0.66
C LYS A 208 12.56 -4.87 -1.01
N ILE A 209 13.26 -4.25 -1.95
CA ILE A 209 12.93 -2.93 -2.49
C ILE A 209 11.55 -2.97 -3.14
N ILE A 210 11.29 -3.97 -4.01
CA ILE A 210 10.00 -4.14 -4.70
C ILE A 210 8.87 -4.30 -3.69
N ASP A 211 9.03 -5.20 -2.71
CA ASP A 211 8.07 -5.42 -1.63
C ASP A 211 7.74 -4.11 -0.89
N ILE A 212 8.77 -3.37 -0.47
CA ILE A 212 8.59 -2.09 0.22
C ILE A 212 7.86 -1.07 -0.65
N TYR A 213 8.25 -0.96 -1.92
CA TYR A 213 7.73 0.01 -2.88
C TYR A 213 6.25 -0.24 -3.15
N VAL A 214 5.91 -1.48 -3.54
CA VAL A 214 4.54 -1.85 -3.92
C VAL A 214 3.59 -1.72 -2.74
N VAL A 215 3.99 -2.16 -1.53
CA VAL A 215 3.18 -1.97 -0.32
C VAL A 215 2.95 -0.48 -0.04
N MET A 216 4.00 0.33 -0.13
CA MET A 216 3.88 1.78 0.06
C MET A 216 2.94 2.42 -0.98
N ARG A 217 3.08 2.07 -2.26
CA ARG A 217 2.19 2.59 -3.31
C ARG A 217 0.76 2.14 -3.11
N ALA A 218 0.52 0.87 -2.77
CA ALA A 218 -0.82 0.37 -2.46
C ALA A 218 -1.47 1.18 -1.32
N HIS A 219 -0.72 1.53 -0.27
CA HIS A 219 -1.23 2.42 0.78
C HIS A 219 -1.59 3.82 0.27
N PHE A 220 -0.77 4.42 -0.60
CA PHE A 220 -1.06 5.73 -1.17
C PHE A 220 -2.30 5.70 -2.08
N LEU A 221 -2.47 4.64 -2.87
CA LEU A 221 -3.62 4.45 -3.74
C LEU A 221 -4.91 4.24 -2.94
N ALA A 222 -4.87 3.36 -1.94
CA ALA A 222 -6.03 3.17 -1.05
C ALA A 222 -6.41 4.48 -0.35
N LYS A 223 -5.42 5.27 0.10
CA LYS A 223 -5.66 6.58 0.71
C LYS A 223 -6.26 7.58 -0.28
N SER A 224 -5.79 7.62 -1.52
CA SER A 224 -6.34 8.53 -2.53
C SER A 224 -7.77 8.17 -2.91
N GLU A 225 -8.08 6.89 -3.10
CA GLU A 225 -9.43 6.43 -3.42
C GLU A 225 -10.42 6.69 -2.28
N ASN A 226 -10.02 6.42 -1.04
CA ASN A 226 -10.85 6.73 0.14
C ASN A 226 -11.17 8.22 0.24
N LYS A 227 -10.17 9.08 -0.02
CA LYS A 227 -10.38 10.54 -0.04
C LYS A 227 -11.35 10.95 -1.15
N ARG A 228 -11.22 10.39 -2.36
CA ARG A 228 -12.15 10.66 -3.48
C ARG A 228 -13.59 10.25 -3.15
N TYR A 229 -13.76 9.10 -2.50
CA TYR A 229 -15.05 8.61 -2.04
C TYR A 229 -15.68 9.57 -1.01
N ASP A 230 -14.91 10.01 -0.01
CA ASP A 230 -15.39 10.94 1.01
C ASP A 230 -15.81 12.30 0.41
N GLU A 231 -15.01 12.82 -0.52
CA GLU A 231 -15.32 14.06 -1.25
C GLU A 231 -16.58 13.91 -2.12
N ALA A 232 -16.77 12.77 -2.79
CA ALA A 232 -17.98 12.47 -3.55
C ALA A 232 -19.23 12.41 -2.65
N LYS A 233 -19.10 11.82 -1.46
CA LYS A 233 -20.16 11.76 -0.45
C LYS A 233 -20.55 13.14 0.06
N ILE A 234 -19.57 13.99 0.36
CA ILE A 234 -19.79 15.39 0.79
C ILE A 234 -20.48 16.18 -0.33
N ARG A 235 -20.02 16.06 -1.58
CA ARG A 235 -20.65 16.73 -2.73
C ARG A 235 -22.11 16.31 -2.91
N THR A 236 -22.40 15.02 -2.79
CA THR A 236 -23.78 14.50 -2.90
C THR A 236 -24.68 15.05 -1.79
N LYS A 237 -24.20 15.13 -0.55
CA LYS A 237 -24.95 15.75 0.57
C LYS A 237 -25.23 17.23 0.31
N ARG A 238 -24.22 18.01 -0.14
CA ARG A 238 -24.39 19.43 -0.47
C ARG A 238 -25.44 19.65 -1.57
N LYS A 239 -25.41 18.83 -2.63
CA LYS A 239 -26.40 18.88 -3.71
C LYS A 239 -27.83 18.59 -3.22
N LYS A 240 -28.01 17.63 -2.31
CA LYS A 240 -29.33 17.33 -1.71
C LYS A 240 -29.83 18.50 -0.86
N ASN A 241 -28.96 19.08 -0.03
CA ASN A 241 -29.34 20.21 0.82
C ASN A 241 -29.68 21.47 0.00
N ALA A 242 -28.96 21.72 -1.09
CA ALA A 242 -29.25 22.85 -1.97
C ALA A 242 -30.65 22.75 -2.63
N LYS A 243 -31.08 21.53 -2.97
CA LYS A 243 -32.43 21.27 -3.52
C LYS A 243 -33.57 21.37 -2.50
N LEU A 244 -33.26 21.33 -1.20
CA LEU A 244 -34.24 21.47 -0.12
C LEU A 244 -34.44 22.93 0.30
N LEU A 245 -33.54 23.82 -0.14
CA LEU A 245 -33.55 25.26 0.14
C LEU A 245 -34.06 26.09 -1.07
N SER A 246 -34.43 25.42 -2.17
CA SER A 246 -35.02 25.97 -3.40
C SER A 246 -36.46 25.51 -3.52
#